data_AF-A0A2M9HTG7-F1
#
_entry.id   AF-A0A2M9HTG7-F1
#
_cell.length_a   1.000
_cell.length_b   1.000
_cell.length_c   1.000
_cell.angle_alpha   90.00
_cell.angle_beta   90.00
_cell.angle_gamma   90.00
#
_symmetry.space_group_name_H-M   'P 1'
#
loop_
_entity.id
_entity.type
_entity.pdbx_description
1 polymer ?
#
loop_
_entity_poly.entity_id
_entity_poly.type
_entity_poly.pdbx_seq_one_letter_code
_entity_poly.pdbx_strand_id
1 'polypeptide(L)'
;MKAMLWKDWILLRRNPLYLAFGIGLWLFIPVMLAMLSVSAPADPTTIDGLSMVQTFAPWYGFLGSELAICTLMANPNTMDMSASVEVDGTLESWRASGRSMLQYCIAKSLLPILIAEVMSMSIFGYLAWGGLVHWNNNAILEIVCIILTPAVIAFAGEQILLASHAASVGSFSVISLVSSAPMLVFIIVMLMTSATWALIALVAFGILAIALSIISAHRRYPTTLRPIL
;
A
#
# COMPACT_ATOMS: atom_id res chain seq x y z
N MET A 1 5.92 17.40 2.40
CA MET A 1 4.93 16.33 2.67
C MET A 1 3.53 16.73 2.21
N LYS A 2 2.85 17.71 2.83
CA LYS A 2 1.48 18.13 2.43
C LYS A 2 1.31 18.42 0.93
N ALA A 3 2.20 19.21 0.34
CA ALA A 3 2.15 19.53 -1.10
C ALA A 3 2.31 18.29 -2.00
N MET A 4 3.07 17.29 -1.54
CA MET A 4 3.30 16.05 -2.28
C MET A 4 2.06 15.15 -2.21
N LEU A 5 1.50 14.96 -1.02
CA LEU A 5 0.23 14.28 -0.83
C LEU A 5 -0.89 14.92 -1.67
N TRP A 6 -0.93 16.25 -1.73
CA TRP A 6 -1.91 16.98 -2.55
C TRP A 6 -1.69 16.77 -4.04
N LYS A 7 -0.43 16.76 -4.52
CA LYS A 7 -0.09 16.44 -5.91
C LYS A 7 -0.54 15.01 -6.23
N ASP A 8 -0.13 14.03 -5.44
CA ASP A 8 -0.44 12.62 -5.65
C ASP A 8 -1.96 12.40 -5.64
N TRP A 9 -2.70 13.08 -4.76
CA TRP A 9 -4.17 13.06 -4.73
C TRP A 9 -4.82 13.68 -5.98
N ILE A 10 -4.24 14.73 -6.56
CA ILE A 10 -4.73 15.30 -7.83
C ILE A 10 -4.47 14.34 -8.99
N LEU A 11 -3.27 13.73 -9.04
CA LEU A 11 -2.92 12.76 -10.07
C LEU A 11 -3.86 11.56 -10.02
N LEU A 12 -4.06 11.01 -8.82
CA LEU A 12 -4.96 9.90 -8.57
C LEU A 12 -6.38 10.20 -9.07
N ARG A 13 -6.96 11.35 -8.69
CA ARG A 13 -8.33 11.72 -9.10
C ARG A 13 -8.53 11.97 -10.59
N ARG A 14 -7.46 12.27 -11.33
CA ARG A 14 -7.51 12.49 -12.78
C ARG A 14 -7.24 11.22 -13.58
N ASN A 15 -6.65 10.22 -12.94
CA ASN A 15 -6.31 8.97 -13.60
C ASN A 15 -7.60 8.15 -13.87
N PRO A 16 -7.85 7.73 -15.13
CA PRO A 16 -9.04 6.98 -15.50
C PRO A 16 -9.09 5.56 -14.92
N LEU A 17 -7.93 4.92 -14.71
CA LEU A 17 -7.84 3.63 -14.01
C LEU A 17 -8.26 3.80 -12.55
N TYR A 18 -7.81 4.85 -11.86
CA TYR A 18 -8.26 5.10 -10.49
C TYR A 18 -9.76 5.38 -10.41
N LEU A 19 -10.35 6.08 -11.39
CA LEU A 19 -11.81 6.27 -11.39
C LEU A 19 -12.54 4.93 -11.56
N ALA A 20 -12.09 4.06 -12.46
CA ALA A 20 -12.68 2.74 -12.67
C ALA A 20 -12.48 1.80 -11.46
N PHE A 21 -11.24 1.68 -10.98
CA PHE A 21 -10.89 0.84 -9.83
C PHE A 21 -11.42 1.40 -8.51
N GLY A 22 -11.39 2.71 -8.34
CA GLY A 22 -11.89 3.41 -7.15
C GLY A 22 -13.40 3.23 -6.98
N ILE A 23 -14.18 3.28 -8.07
CA ILE A 23 -15.61 2.92 -8.03
C ILE A 23 -15.78 1.44 -7.67
N GLY A 24 -14.99 0.54 -8.28
CA GLY A 24 -15.00 -0.88 -7.93
C GLY A 24 -14.67 -1.15 -6.46
N LEU A 25 -13.70 -0.42 -5.90
CA LEU A 25 -13.31 -0.48 -4.50
C LEU A 25 -14.38 0.07 -3.55
N TRP A 26 -15.00 1.18 -3.94
CA TRP A 26 -16.10 1.78 -3.18
C TRP A 26 -17.31 0.85 -3.11
N LEU A 27 -17.53 0.04 -4.15
CA LEU A 27 -18.54 -1.03 -4.16
C LEU A 27 -18.07 -2.30 -3.45
N PHE A 28 -16.76 -2.56 -3.41
CA PHE A 28 -16.20 -3.71 -2.71
C PHE A 28 -16.52 -3.68 -1.20
N ILE A 29 -16.42 -2.52 -0.54
CA ILE A 29 -16.74 -2.37 0.89
C ILE A 29 -18.17 -2.80 1.24
N PRO A 30 -19.25 -2.25 0.62
CA PRO A 30 -20.61 -2.67 0.90
C PRO A 30 -20.92 -4.09 0.42
N VAL A 31 -20.29 -4.57 -0.66
CA VAL A 31 -20.44 -5.97 -1.10
C VAL A 31 -19.82 -6.93 -0.09
N MET A 32 -18.63 -6.63 0.42
CA MET A 32 -17.99 -7.42 1.47
C MET A 32 -18.81 -7.39 2.75
N LEU A 33 -19.28 -6.21 3.19
CA LEU A 33 -20.19 -6.10 4.33
C LEU A 33 -21.48 -6.90 4.12
N ALA A 34 -22.06 -6.88 2.92
CA ALA A 34 -23.24 -7.67 2.57
C ALA A 34 -22.95 -9.19 2.62
N MET A 35 -21.85 -9.65 2.03
CA MET A 35 -21.41 -11.05 2.10
C MET A 35 -21.19 -11.50 3.55
N LEU A 36 -20.55 -10.66 4.35
CA LEU A 36 -20.31 -10.88 5.76
C LEU A 36 -21.58 -10.79 6.62
N SER A 37 -22.63 -10.11 6.15
CA SER A 37 -23.92 -10.03 6.84
C SER A 37 -24.79 -11.27 6.64
N VAL A 38 -24.51 -12.08 5.61
CA VAL A 38 -25.20 -13.37 5.37
C VAL A 38 -24.63 -14.47 6.26
N SER A 39 -23.37 -14.38 6.68
CA SER A 39 -22.84 -15.20 7.77
C SER A 39 -23.37 -14.68 9.10
N ALA A 40 -24.14 -15.50 9.83
CA ALA A 40 -24.55 -15.14 11.19
C ALA A 40 -23.32 -15.20 12.11
N PRO A 41 -22.78 -14.06 12.60
CA PRO A 41 -21.56 -14.05 13.41
C PRO A 41 -21.71 -14.78 14.76
N ALA A 42 -22.95 -15.14 15.14
CA ALA A 42 -23.27 -15.92 16.32
C ALA A 42 -23.35 -17.44 16.08
N ASP A 43 -23.25 -17.89 14.82
CA ASP A 43 -23.33 -19.30 14.46
C ASP A 43 -21.91 -19.87 14.20
N PRO A 44 -21.37 -20.73 15.08
CA PRO A 44 -20.04 -21.32 14.94
C PRO A 44 -19.90 -22.28 13.75
N THR A 45 -21.01 -22.57 13.04
CA THR A 45 -20.97 -23.31 11.76
C THR A 45 -20.65 -22.41 10.56
N THR A 46 -20.61 -21.08 10.76
CA THR A 46 -20.19 -20.11 9.75
C THR A 46 -18.76 -19.63 9.99
N ILE A 47 -18.14 -19.08 8.94
CA ILE A 47 -16.72 -18.69 8.93
C ILE A 47 -16.42 -17.73 10.09
N ASP A 48 -15.38 -18.04 10.87
CA ASP A 48 -14.88 -17.17 11.93
C ASP A 48 -14.51 -15.79 11.36
N GLY A 49 -15.22 -14.77 11.81
CA GLY A 49 -15.04 -13.39 11.35
C GLY A 49 -13.62 -12.86 11.56
N LEU A 50 -12.91 -13.33 12.58
CA LEU A 50 -11.52 -12.98 12.84
C LEU A 50 -10.59 -13.53 11.75
N SER A 51 -10.78 -14.79 11.36
CA SER A 51 -10.01 -15.45 10.30
C SER A 51 -10.20 -14.77 8.93
N MET A 52 -11.42 -14.35 8.60
CA MET A 52 -11.68 -13.56 7.39
C MET A 52 -10.93 -12.25 7.42
N VAL A 53 -11.04 -11.52 8.53
CA VAL A 53 -10.41 -10.22 8.68
C VAL A 53 -8.88 -10.29 8.59
N GLN A 54 -8.26 -11.30 9.22
CA GLN A 54 -6.83 -11.57 9.09
C GLN A 54 -6.43 -11.88 7.64
N THR A 55 -7.31 -12.55 6.89
CA THR A 55 -7.08 -12.86 5.48
C THR A 55 -7.14 -11.60 4.61
N PHE A 56 -8.11 -10.71 4.84
CA PHE A 56 -8.32 -9.51 4.01
C PHE A 56 -7.37 -8.35 4.31
N ALA A 57 -6.96 -8.16 5.57
CA ALA A 57 -6.07 -7.08 5.97
C ALA A 57 -4.81 -6.94 5.07
N PRO A 58 -4.07 -8.02 4.75
CA PRO A 58 -2.92 -7.89 3.88
C PRO A 58 -3.25 -7.53 2.42
N TRP A 59 -4.38 -8.02 1.91
CA TRP A 59 -4.85 -7.66 0.56
C TRP A 59 -5.19 -6.18 0.45
N TYR A 60 -5.70 -5.56 1.51
CA TYR A 60 -6.00 -4.12 1.49
C TYR A 60 -4.74 -3.28 1.42
N GLY A 61 -3.67 -3.70 2.12
CA GLY A 61 -2.36 -3.06 1.98
C GLY A 61 -1.81 -3.17 0.57
N PHE A 62 -1.87 -4.37 -0.02
CA PHE A 62 -1.42 -4.61 -1.39
C PHE A 62 -2.21 -3.77 -2.41
N LEU A 63 -3.53 -3.83 -2.35
CA LEU A 63 -4.41 -3.07 -3.25
C LEU A 63 -4.23 -1.56 -3.05
N GLY A 64 -4.03 -1.07 -1.82
CA GLY A 64 -3.77 0.34 -1.56
C GLY A 64 -2.53 0.87 -2.30
N SER A 65 -1.46 0.08 -2.35
CA SER A 65 -0.25 0.40 -3.13
C SER A 65 -0.50 0.33 -4.64
N GLU A 66 -1.13 -0.76 -5.11
CA GLU A 66 -1.42 -0.93 -6.55
C GLU A 66 -2.36 0.14 -7.10
N LEU A 67 -3.32 0.63 -6.31
CA LEU A 67 -4.22 1.70 -6.74
C LEU A 67 -3.54 3.06 -6.82
N ALA A 68 -2.53 3.27 -5.98
CA ALA A 68 -1.73 4.49 -5.96
C ALA A 68 -0.55 4.45 -6.95
N ILE A 69 -0.36 3.34 -7.68
CA ILE A 69 0.80 3.13 -8.55
C ILE A 69 0.96 4.22 -9.62
N CYS A 70 -0.15 4.79 -10.09
CA CYS A 70 -0.12 5.88 -11.06
C CYS A 70 0.61 7.13 -10.53
N THR A 71 0.65 7.33 -9.20
CA THR A 71 1.36 8.47 -8.59
C THR A 71 2.87 8.34 -8.65
N LEU A 72 3.37 7.16 -8.99
CA LEU A 72 4.78 6.89 -9.26
C LEU A 72 5.12 6.90 -10.76
N MET A 73 4.10 6.96 -11.63
CA MET A 73 4.30 6.92 -13.08
C MET A 73 4.76 8.27 -13.63
N ALA A 74 5.65 8.19 -14.62
CA ALA A 74 6.05 9.33 -15.43
C ALA A 74 4.87 9.95 -16.19
N ASN A 75 4.03 9.11 -16.80
CA ASN A 75 2.84 9.51 -17.54
C ASN A 75 1.57 9.01 -16.84
N PRO A 76 1.14 9.66 -15.74
CA PRO A 76 0.07 9.15 -14.87
C PRO A 76 -1.32 9.19 -15.52
N ASN A 77 -1.50 9.79 -16.70
CA ASN A 77 -2.81 9.90 -17.36
C ASN A 77 -2.91 9.11 -18.67
N THR A 78 -1.85 8.40 -19.07
CA THR A 78 -1.86 7.59 -20.29
C THR A 78 -1.71 6.11 -19.98
N MET A 79 -2.44 5.27 -20.70
CA MET A 79 -2.22 3.82 -20.73
C MET A 79 -1.40 3.39 -21.95
N ASP A 80 -0.96 4.35 -22.76
CA ASP A 80 -0.14 4.07 -23.93
C ASP A 80 1.29 3.72 -23.49
N MET A 81 1.68 2.47 -23.76
CA MET A 81 3.03 1.95 -23.51
C MET A 81 4.09 2.56 -24.43
N SER A 82 3.68 3.22 -25.51
CA SER A 82 4.57 3.91 -26.45
C SER A 82 4.71 5.41 -26.17
N ALA A 83 3.97 5.95 -25.19
CA ALA A 83 4.06 7.37 -24.83
C ALA A 83 5.48 7.72 -24.32
N SER A 84 6.03 8.82 -24.82
CA SER A 84 7.31 9.35 -24.36
C SER A 84 7.28 9.64 -22.86
N VAL A 85 8.32 9.26 -22.14
CA VAL A 85 8.43 9.45 -20.69
C VAL A 85 8.44 10.95 -20.35
N GLU A 86 7.38 11.44 -19.72
CA GLU A 86 7.38 12.77 -19.09
C GLU A 86 8.14 12.68 -17.76
N VAL A 87 9.14 13.54 -17.58
CA VAL A 87 9.90 13.55 -16.33
C VAL A 87 9.00 14.10 -15.22
N ASP A 88 8.58 13.26 -14.28
CA ASP A 88 7.75 13.67 -13.13
C ASP A 88 8.45 14.74 -12.27
N GLY A 89 9.78 14.84 -12.33
CA GLY A 89 10.61 15.90 -11.75
C GLY A 89 10.58 16.01 -10.22
N THR A 90 9.71 15.26 -9.53
CA THR A 90 9.52 15.35 -8.08
C THR A 90 10.70 14.81 -7.30
N LEU A 91 11.29 13.71 -7.77
CA LEU A 91 12.44 13.10 -7.13
C LEU A 91 13.69 14.00 -7.26
N GLU A 92 13.91 14.57 -8.45
CA GLU A 92 15.04 15.43 -8.75
C GLU A 92 14.93 16.78 -8.03
N SER A 93 13.76 17.41 -8.05
CA SER A 93 13.49 18.63 -7.29
C SER A 93 13.56 18.42 -5.78
N TRP A 94 13.11 17.27 -5.27
CA TRP A 94 13.24 16.94 -3.85
C TRP A 94 14.69 16.78 -3.43
N ARG A 95 15.51 16.12 -4.25
CA ARG A 95 16.96 16.01 -4.02
C ARG A 95 17.65 17.36 -4.06
N ALA A 96 17.32 18.19 -5.05
CA ALA A 96 17.87 19.54 -5.17
C ALA A 96 17.50 20.44 -3.97
N SER A 97 16.41 20.12 -3.26
CA SER A 97 15.99 20.86 -2.06
C SER A 97 16.81 20.56 -0.80
N GLY A 98 17.75 19.60 -0.83
CA GLY A 98 18.57 19.21 0.32
C GLY A 98 17.80 18.48 1.43
N ARG A 99 16.52 18.15 1.19
CA ARG A 99 15.67 17.45 2.16
C ARG A 99 15.99 15.96 2.20
N SER A 100 15.72 15.36 3.36
CA SER A 100 15.95 13.93 3.59
C SER A 100 15.13 13.06 2.63
N MET A 101 15.77 12.00 2.09
CA MET A 101 15.11 11.00 1.25
C MET A 101 14.10 10.15 2.05
N LEU A 102 14.33 9.97 3.35
CA LEU A 102 13.37 9.33 4.24
C LEU A 102 12.03 10.09 4.24
N GLN A 103 12.07 11.43 4.27
CA GLN A 103 10.86 12.24 4.19
C GLN A 103 10.14 12.12 2.84
N TYR A 104 10.88 11.91 1.75
CA TYR A 104 10.31 11.62 0.43
C TYR A 104 9.59 10.27 0.42
N CYS A 105 10.27 9.22 0.88
CA CYS A 105 9.73 7.87 0.98
C CYS A 105 8.44 7.83 1.81
N ILE A 106 8.45 8.46 2.98
CA ILE A 106 7.26 8.59 3.83
C ILE A 106 6.16 9.34 3.08
N ALA A 107 6.48 10.49 2.48
CA ALA A 107 5.48 11.32 1.81
C ALA A 107 4.78 10.60 0.65
N LYS A 108 5.53 9.83 -0.16
CA LYS A 108 4.97 9.03 -1.26
C LYS A 108 4.07 7.90 -0.75
N SER A 109 4.45 7.25 0.36
CA SER A 109 3.64 6.18 0.94
C SER A 109 2.36 6.64 1.65
N LEU A 110 2.22 7.93 1.99
CA LEU A 110 1.05 8.41 2.75
C LEU A 110 -0.28 8.15 2.00
N LEU A 111 -0.33 8.36 0.70
CA LEU A 111 -1.56 8.15 -0.08
C LEU A 111 -1.92 6.66 -0.20
N PRO A 112 -1.01 5.76 -0.59
CA PRO A 112 -1.24 4.31 -0.51
C PRO A 112 -1.74 3.84 0.86
N ILE A 113 -1.11 4.30 1.95
CA ILE A 113 -1.51 3.95 3.31
C ILE A 113 -2.93 4.44 3.59
N LEU A 114 -3.26 5.68 3.24
CA LEU A 114 -4.61 6.22 3.43
C LEU A 114 -5.66 5.43 2.65
N ILE A 115 -5.35 5.00 1.41
CA ILE A 115 -6.27 4.16 0.62
C ILE A 115 -6.47 2.81 1.32
N ALA A 116 -5.39 2.15 1.73
CA ALA A 116 -5.44 0.87 2.43
C ALA A 116 -6.25 0.95 3.74
N GLU A 117 -6.09 2.04 4.50
CA GLU A 117 -6.86 2.26 5.73
C GLU A 117 -8.33 2.61 5.49
N VAL A 118 -8.64 3.30 4.39
CA VAL A 118 -10.06 3.50 4.01
C VAL A 118 -10.70 2.16 3.64
N MET A 119 -9.97 1.25 3.00
CA MET A 119 -10.46 -0.11 2.75
C MET A 119 -10.63 -0.92 4.04
N SER A 120 -9.70 -0.77 5.00
CA SER A 120 -9.75 -1.45 6.30
C SER A 120 -10.94 -1.02 7.17
N MET A 121 -11.57 0.14 6.90
CA MET A 121 -12.83 0.54 7.55
C MET A 121 -13.95 -0.49 7.38
N SER A 122 -13.98 -1.24 6.27
CA SER A 122 -14.93 -2.34 6.07
C SER A 122 -14.76 -3.45 7.10
N ILE A 123 -13.50 -3.80 7.39
CA ILE A 123 -13.10 -4.73 8.44
C ILE A 123 -13.51 -4.16 9.79
N PHE A 124 -13.17 -2.91 10.11
CA PHE A 124 -13.50 -2.30 11.40
C PHE A 124 -15.01 -2.21 11.64
N GLY A 125 -15.78 -1.88 10.60
CA GLY A 125 -17.24 -1.90 10.64
C GLY A 125 -17.79 -3.29 10.92
N TYR A 126 -17.24 -4.33 10.28
CA TYR A 126 -17.60 -5.72 10.55
C TYR A 126 -17.22 -6.17 11.97
N LEU A 127 -16.03 -5.81 12.45
CA LEU A 127 -15.59 -6.10 13.82
C LEU A 127 -16.44 -5.42 14.88
N ALA A 128 -16.87 -4.18 14.61
CA ALA A 128 -17.79 -3.45 15.46
C ALA A 128 -19.20 -4.05 15.45
N TRP A 129 -19.67 -4.57 14.30
CA TRP A 129 -21.00 -5.16 14.13
C TRP A 129 -21.13 -6.60 14.66
N GLY A 130 -20.22 -7.50 14.26
CA GLY A 130 -20.21 -8.91 14.67
C GLY A 130 -19.89 -9.13 16.15
N GLY A 131 -19.45 -8.08 16.83
CA GLY A 131 -19.20 -8.06 18.25
C GLY A 131 -17.79 -8.54 18.59
N LEU A 132 -16.95 -7.58 18.97
CA LEU A 132 -15.81 -7.76 19.90
C LEU A 132 -16.14 -8.62 21.15
N VAL A 133 -17.42 -8.88 21.42
CA VAL A 133 -17.98 -9.59 22.57
C VAL A 133 -17.46 -11.04 22.70
N HIS A 134 -16.99 -11.67 21.62
CA HIS A 134 -16.48 -13.05 21.65
C HIS A 134 -14.94 -13.14 21.67
N TRP A 135 -14.23 -12.00 21.67
CA TRP A 135 -12.78 -11.99 21.63
C TRP A 135 -12.22 -11.98 23.05
N ASN A 136 -11.60 -13.10 23.41
CA ASN A 136 -10.90 -13.26 24.68
C ASN A 136 -9.74 -12.24 24.78
N ASN A 137 -9.29 -11.89 26.00
CA ASN A 137 -8.18 -10.95 26.24
C ASN A 137 -6.87 -11.32 25.50
N ASN A 138 -6.74 -12.57 25.03
CA ASN A 138 -5.61 -13.03 24.23
C ASN A 138 -5.64 -12.58 22.76
N ALA A 139 -6.75 -12.05 22.25
CA ALA A 139 -6.89 -11.60 20.85
C ALA A 139 -6.30 -10.20 20.58
N ILE A 140 -5.82 -9.48 21.60
CA ILE A 140 -5.27 -8.12 21.46
C ILE A 140 -4.14 -8.07 20.43
N LEU A 141 -3.25 -9.07 20.44
CA LEU A 141 -2.12 -9.13 19.51
C LEU A 141 -2.59 -9.28 18.05
N GLU A 142 -3.64 -10.07 17.83
CA GLU A 142 -4.22 -10.32 16.52
C GLU A 142 -4.91 -9.06 15.99
N ILE A 143 -5.65 -8.34 16.85
CA ILE A 143 -6.28 -7.07 16.51
C ILE A 143 -5.23 -6.03 16.11
N VAL A 144 -4.15 -5.91 16.88
CA VAL A 144 -3.03 -5.01 16.56
C VAL A 144 -2.39 -5.40 15.23
N CYS A 145 -2.18 -6.70 14.99
CA CYS A 145 -1.65 -7.19 13.71
C CYS A 145 -2.58 -6.82 12.55
N ILE A 146 -3.88 -7.05 12.68
CA ILE A 146 -4.90 -6.71 11.66
C ILE A 146 -4.88 -5.21 11.35
N ILE A 147 -4.80 -4.34 12.36
CA ILE A 147 -4.80 -2.89 12.19
C ILE A 147 -3.52 -2.41 11.50
N LEU A 148 -2.36 -2.95 11.88
CA LEU A 148 -1.08 -2.48 11.33
C LEU A 148 -0.78 -3.05 9.95
N THR A 149 -1.31 -4.24 9.63
CA THR A 149 -1.00 -4.97 8.40
C THR A 149 -1.27 -4.14 7.13
N PRO A 150 -2.44 -3.51 6.92
CA PRO A 150 -2.71 -2.73 5.72
C PRO A 150 -1.72 -1.59 5.53
N ALA A 151 -1.48 -0.77 6.57
CA ALA A 151 -0.52 0.33 6.51
C ALA A 151 0.90 -0.13 6.20
N VAL A 152 1.38 -1.19 6.86
CA VAL A 152 2.76 -1.67 6.67
C VAL A 152 2.95 -2.29 5.29
N ILE A 153 1.98 -3.05 4.80
CA ILE A 153 2.06 -3.63 3.45
C ILE A 153 1.94 -2.56 2.37
N ALA A 154 1.02 -1.60 2.50
CA ALA A 154 0.93 -0.49 1.57
C ALA A 154 2.22 0.35 1.54
N PHE A 155 2.80 0.59 2.72
CA PHE A 155 4.09 1.26 2.85
C PHE A 155 5.20 0.47 2.14
N ALA A 156 5.34 -0.82 2.44
CA ALA A 156 6.40 -1.65 1.89
C ALA A 156 6.26 -1.86 0.37
N GLY A 157 5.03 -2.03 -0.12
CA GLY A 157 4.72 -2.06 -1.56
C GLY A 157 5.22 -0.81 -2.27
N GLU A 158 4.88 0.35 -1.74
CA GLU A 158 5.33 1.63 -2.29
C GLU A 158 6.87 1.73 -2.29
N GLN A 159 7.53 1.31 -1.22
CA GLN A 159 9.00 1.32 -1.17
C GLN A 159 9.64 0.35 -2.17
N ILE A 160 9.03 -0.81 -2.43
CA ILE A 160 9.50 -1.76 -3.44
C ILE A 160 9.32 -1.18 -4.85
N LEU A 161 8.18 -0.55 -5.13
CA LEU A 161 7.92 0.12 -6.41
C LEU A 161 8.90 1.28 -6.65
N LEU A 162 9.16 2.09 -5.62
CA LEU A 162 10.17 3.15 -5.65
C LEU A 162 11.59 2.59 -5.86
N ALA A 163 11.97 1.53 -5.14
CA ALA A 163 13.30 0.94 -5.23
C ALA A 163 13.56 0.27 -6.58
N SER A 164 12.53 -0.37 -7.15
CA SER A 164 12.59 -1.08 -8.44
C SER A 164 12.50 -0.16 -9.64
N HIS A 165 12.06 1.09 -9.46
CA HIS A 165 11.76 2.01 -10.56
C HIS A 165 10.73 1.45 -11.55
N ALA A 166 9.94 0.45 -11.14
CA ALA A 166 9.02 -0.22 -12.03
C ALA A 166 7.90 0.70 -12.54
N ALA A 167 7.65 1.82 -11.85
CA ALA A 167 6.74 2.87 -12.29
C ALA A 167 7.43 3.99 -13.09
N SER A 168 8.77 4.07 -13.16
CA SER A 168 9.45 5.08 -14.00
C SER A 168 9.44 4.73 -15.49
N VAL A 169 8.88 3.57 -15.87
CA VAL A 169 8.76 3.10 -17.25
C VAL A 169 7.51 3.73 -17.88
N GLY A 170 7.46 5.05 -18.07
CA GLY A 170 6.42 5.75 -18.86
C GLY A 170 4.97 5.58 -18.36
N SER A 171 4.38 4.41 -18.54
CA SER A 171 3.00 4.02 -18.20
C SER A 171 2.96 2.69 -17.41
N PHE A 172 1.76 2.22 -17.05
CA PHE A 172 1.58 0.93 -16.37
C PHE A 172 2.17 -0.21 -17.21
N SER A 173 3.14 -0.93 -16.67
CA SER A 173 3.88 -1.98 -17.40
C SER A 173 3.85 -3.32 -16.67
N VAL A 174 4.11 -4.41 -17.40
CA VAL A 174 4.29 -5.75 -16.81
C VAL A 174 5.39 -5.75 -15.76
N ILE A 175 6.40 -4.89 -15.90
CA ILE A 175 7.49 -4.74 -14.93
C ILE A 175 6.95 -4.21 -13.60
N SER A 176 5.99 -3.28 -13.63
CA SER A 176 5.27 -2.79 -12.45
C SER A 176 4.53 -3.93 -11.75
N LEU A 177 3.86 -4.80 -12.50
CA LEU A 177 3.15 -5.97 -11.96
C LEU A 177 4.10 -7.04 -11.38
N VAL A 178 5.21 -7.33 -12.06
CA VAL A 178 6.21 -8.30 -11.60
C VAL A 178 6.93 -7.78 -10.35
N SER A 179 7.13 -6.46 -10.26
CA SER A 179 7.79 -5.85 -9.11
C SER A 179 6.99 -5.95 -7.81
N SER A 180 5.68 -6.23 -7.87
CA SER A 180 4.85 -6.48 -6.70
C SER A 180 4.73 -7.96 -6.31
N ALA A 181 5.31 -8.88 -7.08
CA ALA A 181 5.38 -10.30 -6.73
C ALA A 181 6.03 -10.59 -5.35
N PRO A 182 7.11 -9.91 -4.92
CA PRO A 182 7.66 -10.09 -3.57
C PRO A 182 6.64 -9.76 -2.46
N MET A 183 5.75 -8.79 -2.71
CA MET A 183 4.69 -8.43 -1.78
C MET A 183 3.63 -9.52 -1.70
N LEU A 184 3.24 -10.13 -2.82
CA LEU A 184 2.34 -11.29 -2.84
C LEU A 184 2.91 -12.49 -2.09
N VAL A 185 4.20 -12.81 -2.31
CA VAL A 185 4.87 -13.89 -1.58
C VAL A 185 4.89 -13.58 -0.08
N PHE A 186 5.17 -12.34 0.31
CA PHE A 186 5.15 -11.93 1.71
C PHE A 186 3.75 -12.07 2.34
N ILE A 187 2.69 -11.70 1.61
CA ILE A 187 1.30 -11.90 2.07
C ILE A 187 1.03 -13.38 2.32
N ILE A 188 1.38 -14.26 1.38
CA ILE A 188 1.19 -15.71 1.53
C ILE A 188 1.94 -16.22 2.76
N VAL A 189 3.21 -15.83 2.93
CA VAL A 189 4.02 -16.23 4.09
C VAL A 189 3.38 -15.75 5.39
N MET A 190 2.90 -14.51 5.47
CA MET A 190 2.22 -14.03 6.66
C MET A 190 0.98 -14.85 7.01
N LEU A 191 0.14 -15.16 6.02
CA LEU A 191 -1.08 -15.93 6.21
C LEU A 191 -0.81 -17.36 6.67
N MET A 192 0.40 -17.88 6.46
CA MET A 192 0.83 -19.21 6.92
C MET A 192 1.54 -19.19 8.29
N THR A 193 1.72 -18.01 8.90
CA THR A 193 2.42 -17.84 10.18
C THR A 193 1.48 -17.41 11.28
N SER A 194 1.85 -17.63 12.55
CA SER A 194 1.07 -17.11 13.67
C SER A 194 1.19 -15.59 13.78
N ALA A 195 0.19 -14.94 14.39
CA ALA A 195 0.11 -13.48 14.50
C ALA A 195 1.37 -12.83 15.11
N THR A 196 2.03 -13.48 16.08
CA THR A 196 3.28 -12.98 16.67
C THR A 196 4.41 -12.92 15.64
N TRP A 197 4.58 -13.98 14.86
CA TRP A 197 5.61 -14.04 13.82
C TRP A 197 5.26 -13.13 12.64
N ALA A 198 3.99 -13.03 12.28
CA ALA A 198 3.50 -12.10 11.26
C ALA A 198 3.81 -10.65 11.64
N LEU A 199 3.58 -10.25 12.90
CA LEU A 199 3.88 -8.89 13.37
C LEU A 199 5.38 -8.59 13.34
N ILE A 200 6.23 -9.53 13.75
CA ILE A 200 7.69 -9.39 13.64
C ILE A 200 8.11 -9.28 12.16
N ALA A 201 7.57 -10.13 11.31
CA ALA A 201 7.85 -10.13 9.87
C ALA A 201 7.42 -8.81 9.20
N LEU A 202 6.26 -8.25 9.58
CA LEU A 202 5.77 -6.96 9.09
C LEU A 202 6.74 -5.83 9.40
N VAL A 203 7.16 -5.72 10.66
CA VAL A 203 8.10 -4.68 11.10
C VAL A 203 9.44 -4.85 10.37
N ALA A 204 9.98 -6.07 10.34
CA ALA A 204 11.24 -6.35 9.66
C ALA A 204 11.16 -6.05 8.16
N PHE A 205 10.07 -6.41 7.50
CA PHE A 205 9.84 -6.17 6.08
C PHE A 205 9.72 -4.68 5.76
N GLY A 206 8.98 -3.91 6.56
CA GLY A 206 8.88 -2.46 6.42
C GLY A 206 10.24 -1.75 6.56
N ILE A 207 11.04 -2.15 7.54
CA ILE A 207 12.42 -1.64 7.74
C ILE A 207 13.33 -2.04 6.57
N LEU A 208 13.22 -3.28 6.08
CA LEU A 208 14.01 -3.72 4.94
C LEU A 208 13.63 -2.93 3.67
N ALA A 209 12.34 -2.74 3.42
CA ALA A 209 11.85 -2.02 2.25
C ALA A 209 12.31 -0.56 2.23
N ILE A 210 12.23 0.14 3.38
CA ILE A 210 12.72 1.52 3.47
C ILE A 210 14.24 1.61 3.32
N ALA A 211 14.99 0.67 3.92
CA ALA A 211 16.44 0.62 3.80
C ALA A 211 16.86 0.39 2.33
N LEU A 212 16.22 -0.57 1.64
CA LEU A 212 16.47 -0.85 0.23
C LEU A 212 16.14 0.35 -0.66
N SER A 213 15.03 1.04 -0.40
CA SER A 213 14.63 2.25 -1.11
C SER A 213 15.67 3.38 -0.95
N ILE A 214 16.12 3.63 0.28
CA ILE A 214 17.16 4.62 0.58
C ILE A 214 18.49 4.25 -0.08
N ILE A 215 18.93 2.99 0.05
CA ILE A 215 20.19 2.50 -0.54
C ILE A 215 20.14 2.57 -2.07
N SER A 216 19.02 2.16 -2.69
CA SER A 216 18.81 2.24 -4.13
C SER A 216 18.87 3.70 -4.59
N ALA A 217 18.16 4.59 -3.90
CA ALA A 217 18.17 6.02 -4.18
C ALA A 217 19.58 6.64 -4.05
N HIS A 218 20.35 6.24 -3.04
CA HIS A 218 21.70 6.74 -2.82
C HIS A 218 22.71 6.21 -3.83
N ARG A 219 22.66 4.90 -4.18
CA ARG A 219 23.54 4.28 -5.17
C ARG A 219 23.32 4.84 -6.57
N ARG A 220 22.07 5.05 -6.97
CA ARG A 220 21.72 5.51 -8.32
C ARG A 220 21.96 7.00 -8.50
N TYR A 221 21.93 7.76 -7.42
CA TYR A 221 22.10 9.21 -7.44
C TYR A 221 23.06 9.65 -6.33
N PRO A 222 24.35 9.29 -6.45
CA PRO A 222 25.37 9.64 -5.48
C PRO A 222 25.58 11.16 -5.53
N THR A 223 24.89 11.88 -4.64
CA THR A 223 25.11 13.31 -4.32
C THR A 223 25.54 14.17 -5.51
N THR A 224 24.65 14.36 -6.49
CA THR A 224 24.85 15.40 -7.53
C THR A 224 24.02 16.63 -7.19
N LEU A 225 24.53 17.40 -6.25
CA LEU A 225 24.77 18.83 -6.44
C LEU A 225 26.17 19.07 -5.89
N ARG A 226 27.21 18.88 -6.71
CA ARG A 226 28.45 19.64 -6.47
C ARG A 226 28.05 21.11 -6.58
N PRO A 227 28.55 22.00 -5.71
CA PRO A 227 28.38 23.42 -5.91
C PRO A 227 28.86 23.78 -7.31
N ILE A 228 28.04 24.54 -8.04
CA ILE A 228 28.48 25.23 -9.26
C ILE A 228 29.58 26.19 -8.79
N LEU A 229 30.83 25.84 -9.09
CA LEU A 229 31.96 26.78 -9.08
C LEU A 229 31.91 27.60 -10.37
#